data_AF-A0A918BYX9-F1
#
_entry.id   AF-A0A918BYX9-F1
#
_cell.length_a   1.000
_cell.length_b   1.000
_cell.length_c   1.000
_cell.angle_alpha   90.00
_cell.angle_beta   90.00
_cell.angle_gamma   90.00
#
_symmetry.space_group_name_H-M   'P 1'
#
loop_
_entity.id
_entity.type
_entity.pdbx_description
1 polymer ?
#
loop_
_entity_poly.entity_id
_entity_poly.type
_entity_poly.pdbx_seq_one_letter_code
_entity_poly.pdbx_strand_id
1 'polypeptide(L)'
;MSRADMVDAWRERRRARRLRPEAAVSQTGDPDGFALRRWRRAGVFGTDAVRRVERLLTDLVNARSAEGTAPDWALQVLTQCLHGDPVAQLPSAVRAVLERGEPDDVASAMVVVHEAGLPWLTLPGQARLEHLMSPEPTAVPREIRPTLSEDASGAFAAQYALRHDGLAGLSPAVCARILPWAPMGVVDDLIDAGVITSDAEPWSVRPDAGEHDYLRARIAPEQVDRGTAEALGWQEYLRRRRFLDGEDIDGVSEEGANLAGETGDDGEEDLYGLLQRAAEGDTGAIKGLEYVLPRHLVIRLRQVRDGALTGNWPTDILADRGLWRLMSALWEPKAAVAPRRSAFHALAALRHAYDSICAGELRRARAQVELLVEHEQGEQRHTAEAWNMSAYLALLDENLDGALAALDRIAEDYPRAEHNRDLLGRRRARARNDRPHPSNPYLELGLPHQSPVWKQRYRDLRREFADDREEAARLNRAMRRIQQAELQEDWSDFFVLPLDEEAFRLPDDPPVTLVPPVEPMPRRTMPDNPDDVEIVRRRALTDLLPTLLNAPRRPDHQHRTTS
;
A
#
# COMPACT_ATOMS: atom_id res chain seq x y z
N MET A 1 -45.18 4.72 27.64
CA MET A 1 -45.75 3.50 28.26
C MET A 1 -45.91 3.73 29.74
N SER A 2 -47.08 3.42 30.30
CA SER A 2 -47.27 3.49 31.75
C SER A 2 -46.51 2.36 32.44
N ARG A 3 -46.21 2.54 33.73
CA ARG A 3 -45.52 1.52 34.55
C ARG A 3 -46.33 0.21 34.65
N ALA A 4 -47.66 0.29 34.51
CA ALA A 4 -48.56 -0.87 34.50
C ALA A 4 -48.48 -1.65 33.18
N ASP A 5 -48.49 -0.96 32.03
CA ASP A 5 -48.38 -1.58 30.69
C ASP A 5 -47.09 -2.39 30.55
N MET A 6 -46.01 -1.93 31.18
CA MET A 6 -44.72 -2.62 31.19
C MET A 6 -44.69 -3.87 32.08
N VAL A 7 -45.43 -3.88 33.19
CA VAL A 7 -45.55 -5.06 34.08
C VAL A 7 -46.39 -6.15 33.40
N ASP A 8 -47.45 -5.76 32.69
CA ASP A 8 -48.23 -6.72 31.92
C ASP A 8 -47.46 -7.24 30.70
N ALA A 9 -46.71 -6.38 30.01
CA ALA A 9 -45.78 -6.83 28.97
C ALA A 9 -44.67 -7.76 29.52
N TRP A 10 -44.22 -7.56 30.77
CA TRP A 10 -43.29 -8.49 31.44
C TRP A 10 -43.95 -9.84 31.73
N ARG A 11 -45.21 -9.85 32.21
CA ARG A 11 -45.97 -11.09 32.44
C ARG A 11 -46.21 -11.86 31.15
N GLU A 12 -46.49 -11.16 30.06
CA GLU A 12 -46.73 -11.73 28.74
C GLU A 12 -45.45 -12.30 28.12
N ARG A 13 -44.33 -11.57 28.20
CA ARG A 13 -42.99 -12.06 27.83
C ARG A 13 -42.59 -13.32 28.58
N ARG A 14 -42.90 -13.40 29.87
CA ARG A 14 -42.66 -14.60 30.68
C ARG A 14 -43.49 -15.80 30.22
N ARG A 15 -44.74 -15.58 29.80
CA ARG A 15 -45.59 -16.65 29.23
C ARG A 15 -45.00 -17.18 27.93
N ALA A 16 -44.49 -16.29 27.07
CA ALA A 16 -43.84 -16.68 25.82
C ALA A 16 -42.56 -17.52 26.05
N ARG A 17 -41.75 -17.19 27.07
CA ARG A 17 -40.52 -17.95 27.40
C ARG A 17 -40.78 -19.35 27.99
N ARG A 18 -41.92 -19.56 28.65
CA ARG A 18 -42.34 -20.91 29.12
C ARG A 18 -42.64 -21.89 27.99
N LEU A 19 -42.87 -21.41 26.77
CA LEU A 19 -43.29 -22.25 25.64
C LEU A 19 -42.12 -22.82 24.81
N ARG A 20 -40.86 -22.50 25.13
CA ARG A 20 -39.68 -23.20 24.55
C ARG A 20 -39.32 -24.41 25.43
N PRO A 21 -39.59 -25.66 25.01
CA PRO A 21 -39.14 -26.83 25.74
C PRO A 21 -37.73 -27.20 25.26
N GLU A 22 -36.75 -27.23 26.17
CA GLU A 22 -35.50 -27.97 25.95
C GLU A 22 -35.61 -29.37 26.54
N ALA A 23 -34.92 -30.32 25.90
CA ALA A 23 -34.99 -31.74 26.14
C ALA A 23 -34.83 -32.10 27.63
N ALA A 24 -35.71 -33.01 28.08
CA ALA A 24 -35.84 -33.45 29.45
C ALA A 24 -34.52 -34.02 30.00
N VAL A 25 -33.88 -33.27 30.91
CA VAL A 25 -32.87 -33.81 31.83
C VAL A 25 -33.60 -34.46 33.01
N SER A 26 -33.24 -35.70 33.30
CA SER A 26 -33.83 -36.59 34.29
C SER A 26 -33.94 -35.96 35.68
N GLN A 27 -35.10 -36.22 36.28
CA GLN A 27 -35.66 -35.61 37.49
C GLN A 27 -34.84 -35.90 38.76
N THR A 28 -34.39 -34.84 39.43
CA THR A 28 -34.22 -34.79 40.89
C THR A 28 -35.32 -33.89 41.47
N GLY A 29 -35.86 -34.29 42.62
CA GLY A 29 -37.14 -33.85 43.23
C GLY A 29 -37.65 -32.44 42.91
N ASP A 30 -38.91 -32.36 42.47
CA ASP A 30 -39.58 -31.08 42.25
C ASP A 30 -39.62 -30.26 43.55
N PRO A 31 -39.21 -28.98 43.53
CA PRO A 31 -39.11 -28.17 44.75
C PRO A 31 -40.51 -27.93 45.33
N ASP A 32 -40.64 -28.20 46.63
CA ASP A 32 -41.87 -28.03 47.40
C ASP A 32 -42.48 -26.62 47.20
N GLY A 33 -43.81 -26.52 47.16
CA GLY A 33 -44.53 -25.27 46.96
C GLY A 33 -44.18 -24.19 47.99
N PHE A 34 -43.72 -24.59 49.19
CA PHE A 34 -43.15 -23.69 50.19
C PHE A 34 -41.78 -23.14 49.80
N ALA A 35 -40.90 -23.95 49.21
CA ALA A 35 -39.61 -23.51 48.69
C ALA A 35 -39.78 -22.49 47.56
N LEU A 36 -40.71 -22.73 46.63
CA LEU A 36 -41.04 -21.79 45.56
C LEU A 36 -41.57 -20.44 46.08
N ARG A 37 -42.31 -20.43 47.20
CA ARG A 37 -42.77 -19.18 47.84
C ARG A 37 -41.62 -18.36 48.44
N ARG A 38 -40.60 -19.03 49.00
CA ARG A 38 -39.41 -18.36 49.55
C ARG A 38 -38.62 -17.67 48.43
N TRP A 39 -38.38 -18.36 47.31
CA TRP A 39 -37.65 -17.83 46.15
C TRP A 39 -38.28 -16.58 45.51
N ARG A 40 -39.60 -16.35 45.69
CA ARG A 40 -40.25 -15.10 45.26
C ARG A 40 -39.69 -13.85 45.96
N ARG A 41 -39.16 -13.99 47.17
CA ARG A 41 -38.52 -12.88 47.90
C ARG A 41 -37.26 -12.38 47.17
N ALA A 42 -36.56 -13.28 46.50
CA ALA A 42 -35.42 -13.00 45.64
C ALA A 42 -35.82 -12.70 44.17
N GLY A 43 -37.11 -12.61 43.86
CA GLY A 43 -37.61 -12.32 42.52
C GLY A 43 -37.50 -13.50 41.55
N VAL A 44 -37.27 -14.72 42.05
CA VAL A 44 -37.19 -15.93 41.23
C VAL A 44 -38.55 -16.60 41.20
N PHE A 45 -39.08 -16.85 40.00
CA PHE A 45 -40.44 -17.37 39.84
C PHE A 45 -40.51 -18.59 38.93
N GLY A 46 -40.83 -19.74 39.52
CA GLY A 46 -41.02 -21.02 38.82
C GLY A 46 -39.90 -22.01 39.10
N THR A 47 -40.18 -23.29 38.92
CA THR A 47 -39.27 -24.41 39.22
C THR A 47 -37.99 -24.34 38.37
N ASP A 48 -38.12 -24.13 37.06
CA ASP A 48 -36.95 -24.08 36.16
C ASP A 48 -36.05 -22.86 36.42
N ALA A 49 -36.66 -21.71 36.75
CA ALA A 49 -35.92 -20.51 37.12
C ALA A 49 -35.12 -20.72 38.42
N VAL A 50 -35.69 -21.43 39.40
CA VAL A 50 -34.99 -21.80 40.63
C VAL A 50 -33.79 -22.69 40.32
N ARG A 51 -33.96 -23.75 39.52
CA ARG A 51 -32.85 -24.65 39.14
C ARG A 51 -31.72 -23.91 38.40
N ARG A 52 -32.05 -23.01 37.47
CA ARG A 52 -31.04 -22.21 36.74
C ARG A 52 -30.30 -21.25 37.67
N VAL A 53 -31.01 -20.59 38.59
CA VAL A 53 -30.40 -19.72 39.59
C VAL A 53 -29.54 -20.51 40.57
N GLU A 54 -30.01 -21.66 41.08
CA GLU A 54 -29.22 -22.51 41.98
C GLU A 54 -27.91 -22.96 41.33
N ARG A 55 -27.93 -23.39 40.06
CA ARG A 55 -26.70 -23.69 39.31
C ARG A 55 -25.77 -22.48 39.22
N LEU A 56 -26.30 -21.33 38.80
CA LEU A 56 -25.52 -20.09 38.75
C LEU A 56 -24.90 -19.75 40.12
N LEU A 57 -25.66 -19.88 41.21
CA LEU A 57 -25.13 -19.62 42.55
C LEU A 57 -24.04 -20.62 42.96
N THR A 58 -24.22 -21.91 42.62
CA THR A 58 -23.19 -22.94 42.84
C THR A 58 -21.93 -22.62 42.05
N ASP A 59 -22.06 -22.26 40.78
CA ASP A 59 -20.94 -21.90 39.91
C ASP A 59 -20.21 -20.67 40.46
N LEU A 60 -20.94 -19.62 40.86
CA LEU A 60 -20.34 -18.41 41.46
C LEU A 60 -19.66 -18.66 42.82
N VAL A 61 -20.14 -19.61 43.63
CA VAL A 61 -19.50 -19.98 44.90
C VAL A 61 -18.23 -20.81 44.65
N ASN A 62 -18.24 -21.64 43.60
CA ASN A 62 -17.13 -22.52 43.23
C ASN A 62 -16.05 -21.81 42.40
N ALA A 63 -16.43 -20.80 41.62
CA ALA A 63 -15.55 -19.90 40.87
C ALA A 63 -14.79 -19.01 41.87
N ARG A 64 -13.78 -19.58 42.51
CA ARG A 64 -12.81 -18.82 43.31
C ARG A 64 -11.75 -18.27 42.39
N SER A 65 -11.83 -16.99 42.05
CA SER A 65 -10.75 -16.29 41.37
C SER A 65 -9.50 -16.24 42.26
N ALA A 66 -8.32 -16.42 41.66
CA ALA A 66 -7.02 -16.33 42.34
C ALA A 66 -6.68 -14.89 42.77
N GLU A 67 -7.30 -13.89 42.13
CA GLU A 67 -7.14 -12.47 42.44
C GLU A 67 -8.43 -11.90 43.05
N GLY A 68 -8.44 -11.76 44.38
CA GLY A 68 -9.49 -11.06 45.11
C GLY A 68 -10.65 -11.96 45.56
N THR A 69 -10.69 -12.26 46.84
CA THR A 69 -11.83 -12.92 47.47
C THR A 69 -13.06 -12.02 47.40
N ALA A 70 -14.16 -12.54 46.87
CA ALA A 70 -15.46 -11.88 46.95
C ALA A 70 -15.81 -11.57 48.43
N PRO A 71 -16.59 -10.51 48.72
CA PRO A 71 -16.90 -10.14 50.09
C PRO A 71 -17.58 -11.28 50.87
N ASP A 72 -17.13 -11.55 52.09
CA ASP A 72 -17.66 -12.65 52.92
C ASP A 72 -19.19 -12.59 53.09
N TRP A 73 -19.76 -11.39 53.21
CA TRP A 73 -21.20 -11.21 53.32
C TRP A 73 -21.95 -11.68 52.06
N ALA A 74 -21.36 -11.48 50.88
CA ALA A 74 -21.97 -11.86 49.61
C ALA A 74 -21.97 -13.38 49.48
N LEU A 75 -20.84 -14.03 49.77
CA LEU A 75 -20.72 -15.49 49.79
C LEU A 75 -21.64 -16.14 50.82
N GLN A 76 -21.78 -15.54 52.01
CA GLN A 76 -22.74 -15.99 53.02
C GLN A 76 -24.18 -15.91 52.50
N VAL A 77 -24.56 -14.82 51.83
CA VAL A 77 -25.89 -14.68 51.23
C VAL A 77 -26.13 -15.71 50.11
N LEU A 78 -25.15 -15.95 49.24
CA LEU A 78 -25.27 -16.97 48.19
C LEU A 78 -25.45 -18.37 48.81
N THR A 79 -24.63 -18.70 49.81
CA THR A 79 -24.69 -19.98 50.53
C THR A 79 -26.02 -20.14 51.26
N GLN A 80 -26.51 -19.10 51.93
CA GLN A 80 -27.82 -19.10 52.59
C GLN A 80 -28.96 -19.38 51.59
N CYS A 81 -28.90 -18.76 50.40
CA CYS A 81 -29.88 -19.01 49.34
C CYS A 81 -29.83 -20.45 48.84
N LEU A 82 -28.64 -21.04 48.67
CA LEU A 82 -28.44 -22.44 48.29
C LEU A 82 -28.94 -23.43 49.36
N HIS A 83 -28.89 -23.07 50.64
CA HIS A 83 -29.47 -23.87 51.74
C HIS A 83 -31.00 -23.68 51.89
N GLY A 84 -31.64 -23.03 50.92
CA GLY A 84 -33.10 -22.92 50.83
C GLY A 84 -33.70 -21.72 51.57
N ASP A 85 -32.92 -20.71 51.96
CA ASP A 85 -33.42 -19.45 52.53
C ASP A 85 -33.11 -18.23 51.64
N PRO A 86 -33.75 -18.11 50.47
CA PRO A 86 -33.50 -17.01 49.54
C PRO A 86 -33.99 -15.65 50.06
N VAL A 87 -33.10 -14.66 49.99
CA VAL A 87 -33.32 -13.29 50.50
C VAL A 87 -33.39 -12.24 49.39
N ALA A 88 -33.96 -11.08 49.69
CA ALA A 88 -34.12 -10.00 48.71
C ALA A 88 -32.77 -9.37 48.28
N GLN A 89 -31.72 -9.53 49.08
CA GLN A 89 -30.37 -9.04 48.82
C GLN A 89 -29.60 -9.93 47.82
N LEU A 90 -30.20 -11.01 47.32
CA LEU A 90 -29.54 -11.91 46.37
C LEU A 90 -28.95 -11.19 45.15
N PRO A 91 -29.65 -10.25 44.48
CA PRO A 91 -29.08 -9.53 43.33
C PRO A 91 -27.85 -8.68 43.71
N SER A 92 -27.84 -8.04 44.88
CA SER A 92 -26.65 -7.33 45.36
C SER A 92 -25.48 -8.26 45.69
N ALA A 93 -25.76 -9.45 46.25
CA ALA A 93 -24.72 -10.43 46.54
C ALA A 93 -24.11 -11.00 45.25
N VAL A 94 -24.96 -11.33 44.26
CA VAL A 94 -24.52 -11.76 42.93
C VAL A 94 -23.67 -10.68 42.27
N ARG A 95 -24.12 -9.42 42.30
CA ARG A 95 -23.34 -8.28 41.78
C ARG A 95 -21.98 -8.17 42.46
N ALA A 96 -21.92 -8.26 43.79
CA ALA A 96 -20.66 -8.12 44.54
C ALA A 96 -19.65 -9.24 44.26
N VAL A 97 -20.12 -10.45 43.94
CA VAL A 97 -19.27 -11.55 43.48
C VAL A 97 -18.80 -11.31 42.05
N LEU A 98 -19.72 -10.96 41.15
CA LEU A 98 -19.42 -10.70 39.73
C LEU A 98 -18.50 -9.50 39.50
N GLU A 99 -18.53 -8.47 40.37
CA GLU A 99 -17.60 -7.33 40.33
C GLU A 99 -16.13 -7.75 40.57
N ARG A 100 -15.89 -8.96 41.07
CA ARG A 100 -14.56 -9.56 41.30
C ARG A 100 -14.31 -10.81 40.45
N GLY A 101 -15.28 -11.21 39.64
CA GLY A 101 -15.22 -12.40 38.79
C GLY A 101 -14.65 -12.12 37.40
N GLU A 102 -14.52 -13.17 36.61
CA GLU A 102 -14.11 -13.04 35.21
C GLU A 102 -15.25 -12.48 34.34
N PRO A 103 -14.96 -11.76 33.24
CA PRO A 103 -15.98 -11.22 32.33
C PRO A 103 -16.96 -12.27 31.79
N ASP A 104 -16.50 -13.50 31.58
CA ASP A 104 -17.31 -14.62 31.09
C ASP A 104 -18.34 -15.09 32.12
N ASP A 105 -18.03 -15.00 33.42
CA ASP A 105 -18.99 -15.29 34.48
C ASP A 105 -20.13 -14.25 34.49
N VAL A 106 -19.79 -12.98 34.26
CA VAL A 106 -20.77 -11.89 34.15
C VAL A 106 -21.69 -12.11 32.96
N ALA A 107 -21.13 -12.39 31.77
CA ALA A 107 -21.90 -12.65 30.57
C ALA A 107 -22.84 -13.86 30.75
N SER A 108 -22.33 -14.95 31.33
CA SER A 108 -23.10 -16.15 31.67
C SER A 108 -24.23 -15.85 32.65
N ALA A 109 -23.97 -15.06 33.69
CA ALA A 109 -24.99 -14.62 34.64
C ALA A 109 -26.09 -13.79 33.96
N MET A 110 -25.73 -12.90 33.03
CA MET A 110 -26.71 -12.10 32.26
C MET A 110 -27.60 -12.98 31.36
N VAL A 111 -27.03 -14.02 30.74
CA VAL A 111 -27.80 -15.03 29.99
C VAL A 111 -28.81 -15.72 30.92
N VAL A 112 -28.39 -16.17 32.10
CA VAL A 112 -29.28 -16.79 33.09
C VAL A 112 -30.37 -15.83 33.54
N VAL A 113 -30.04 -14.56 33.81
CA VAL A 113 -31.02 -13.50 34.14
C VAL A 113 -32.05 -13.35 33.03
N HIS A 114 -31.64 -13.37 31.76
CA HIS A 114 -32.54 -13.29 30.62
C HIS A 114 -33.45 -14.52 30.53
N GLU A 115 -32.88 -15.72 30.51
CA GLU A 115 -33.59 -16.98 30.29
C GLU A 115 -34.57 -17.29 31.43
N ALA A 116 -34.16 -17.07 32.68
CA ALA A 116 -35.01 -17.26 33.85
C ALA A 116 -36.00 -16.10 34.07
N GLY A 117 -35.89 -15.00 33.30
CA GLY A 117 -36.78 -13.84 33.36
C GLY A 117 -36.69 -13.09 34.68
N LEU A 118 -35.48 -12.99 35.25
CA LEU A 118 -35.25 -12.43 36.58
C LEU A 118 -35.37 -10.90 36.56
N PRO A 119 -36.18 -10.29 37.44
CA PRO A 119 -36.36 -8.84 37.48
C PRO A 119 -35.23 -8.15 38.26
N TRP A 120 -33.98 -8.55 38.00
CA TRP A 120 -32.79 -8.13 38.75
C TRP A 120 -32.11 -6.88 38.18
N LEU A 121 -32.38 -6.53 36.92
CA LEU A 121 -31.84 -5.33 36.28
C LEU A 121 -32.78 -4.13 36.40
N THR A 122 -32.21 -2.92 36.26
CA THR A 122 -32.98 -1.68 36.02
C THR A 122 -33.85 -1.83 34.75
N LEU A 123 -34.85 -0.95 34.59
CA LEU A 123 -35.69 -0.96 33.39
C LEU A 123 -34.88 -0.78 32.08
N PRO A 124 -33.94 0.18 31.99
CA PRO A 124 -33.07 0.29 30.82
C PRO A 124 -32.16 -0.93 30.63
N GLY A 125 -31.54 -1.43 31.71
CA GLY A 125 -30.67 -2.62 31.65
C GLY A 125 -31.41 -3.87 31.16
N GLN A 126 -32.66 -4.07 31.60
CA GLN A 126 -33.51 -5.15 31.13
C GLN A 126 -33.81 -5.05 29.63
N ALA A 127 -34.13 -3.85 29.14
CA ALA A 127 -34.43 -3.65 27.72
C ALA A 127 -33.18 -3.84 26.84
N ARG A 128 -32.00 -3.40 27.32
CA ARG A 128 -30.71 -3.65 26.65
C ARG A 128 -30.39 -5.15 26.60
N LEU A 129 -30.55 -5.87 27.72
CA LEU A 129 -30.36 -7.32 27.77
C LEU A 129 -31.29 -8.04 26.78
N GLU A 130 -32.56 -7.61 26.69
CA GLU A 130 -33.51 -8.20 25.74
C GLU A 130 -33.11 -7.97 24.29
N HIS A 131 -32.60 -6.78 23.96
CA HIS A 131 -32.06 -6.53 22.63
C HIS A 131 -30.85 -7.44 22.33
N LEU A 132 -29.86 -7.50 23.23
CA LEU A 132 -28.65 -8.30 23.04
C LEU A 132 -28.93 -9.81 22.88
N MET A 133 -29.98 -10.32 23.53
CA MET A 133 -30.37 -11.74 23.48
C MET A 133 -31.41 -12.07 22.39
N SER A 134 -32.04 -11.05 21.78
CA SER A 134 -32.99 -11.25 20.69
C SER A 134 -32.26 -11.72 19.44
N PRO A 135 -32.72 -12.78 18.74
CA PRO A 135 -32.15 -13.17 17.46
C PRO A 135 -32.43 -12.11 16.38
N GLU A 136 -33.57 -11.44 16.45
CA GLU A 136 -33.97 -10.40 15.50
C GLU A 136 -33.46 -9.01 15.92
N PRO A 137 -33.03 -8.18 14.94
CA PRO A 137 -32.57 -6.81 15.17
C PRO A 137 -33.75 -5.91 15.57
N THR A 138 -34.06 -5.90 16.86
CA THR A 138 -35.15 -5.10 17.43
C THR A 138 -34.67 -3.69 17.75
N ALA A 139 -35.36 -2.66 17.25
CA ALA A 139 -34.98 -1.28 17.51
C ALA A 139 -35.12 -0.93 19.00
N VAL A 140 -34.06 -0.42 19.61
CA VAL A 140 -34.08 0.10 20.98
C VAL A 140 -34.39 1.60 20.94
N PRO A 141 -35.45 2.07 21.65
CA PRO A 141 -35.78 3.49 21.75
C PRO A 141 -34.59 4.32 22.21
N ARG A 142 -34.50 5.55 21.70
CA ARG A 142 -33.35 6.44 21.96
C ARG A 142 -33.17 6.73 23.45
N GLU A 143 -34.26 6.82 24.23
CA GLU A 143 -34.18 7.08 25.68
C GLU A 143 -33.61 5.89 26.49
N ILE A 144 -33.59 4.70 25.89
CA ILE A 144 -33.12 3.46 26.52
C ILE A 144 -31.66 3.16 26.14
N ARG A 145 -31.17 3.73 25.04
CA ARG A 145 -29.77 3.57 24.60
C ARG A 145 -28.82 4.14 25.66
N PRO A 146 -27.69 3.47 25.94
CA PRO A 146 -26.74 3.97 26.91
C PRO A 146 -26.14 5.29 26.46
N THR A 147 -25.92 6.18 27.42
CA THR A 147 -25.05 7.34 27.21
C THR A 147 -23.58 6.90 27.18
N LEU A 148 -22.68 7.79 26.77
CA LEU A 148 -21.24 7.53 26.87
C LEU A 148 -20.79 7.21 28.30
N SER A 149 -21.43 7.72 29.35
CA SER A 149 -21.03 7.35 30.72
C SER A 149 -21.49 5.93 31.10
N GLU A 150 -22.56 5.44 30.47
CA GLU A 150 -23.15 4.13 30.75
C GLU A 150 -22.57 3.00 29.88
N ASP A 151 -22.11 3.30 28.67
CA ASP A 151 -21.41 2.36 27.77
C ASP A 151 -19.90 2.62 27.82
N ALA A 152 -19.28 2.22 28.92
CA ALA A 152 -17.88 2.51 29.20
C ALA A 152 -16.93 1.90 28.15
N SER A 153 -17.22 0.69 27.66
CA SER A 153 -16.41 0.05 26.63
C SER A 153 -16.84 0.39 25.20
N GLY A 154 -18.03 0.96 25.00
CA GLY A 154 -18.61 1.17 23.67
C GLY A 154 -19.20 -0.12 23.06
N ALA A 155 -19.21 -1.24 23.79
CA ALA A 155 -19.61 -2.55 23.26
C ALA A 155 -21.10 -2.60 22.92
N PHE A 156 -21.97 -1.92 23.67
CA PHE A 156 -23.39 -1.88 23.32
C PHE A 156 -23.59 -1.10 22.02
N ALA A 157 -22.93 0.06 21.86
CA ALA A 157 -22.98 0.84 20.64
C ALA A 157 -22.42 0.06 19.44
N ALA A 158 -21.30 -0.66 19.60
CA ALA A 158 -20.73 -1.54 18.58
C ALA A 158 -21.70 -2.65 18.18
N GLN A 159 -22.25 -3.38 19.15
CA GLN A 159 -23.21 -4.46 18.87
C GLN A 159 -24.46 -3.94 18.18
N TYR A 160 -24.96 -2.79 18.62
CA TYR A 160 -26.12 -2.16 18.00
C TYR A 160 -25.84 -1.76 16.55
N ALA A 161 -24.65 -1.20 16.28
CA ALA A 161 -24.23 -0.81 14.95
C ALA A 161 -24.05 -2.03 14.02
N LEU A 162 -23.35 -3.08 14.47
CA LEU A 162 -23.14 -4.32 13.72
C LEU A 162 -24.46 -4.99 13.31
N ARG A 163 -25.47 -4.97 14.19
CA ARG A 163 -26.77 -5.61 13.91
C ARG A 163 -27.70 -4.81 12.99
N HIS A 164 -27.39 -3.55 12.76
CA HIS A 164 -28.25 -2.61 12.04
C HIS A 164 -27.50 -1.90 10.89
N ASP A 165 -26.36 -2.45 10.46
CA ASP A 165 -25.49 -1.89 9.42
C ASP A 165 -25.15 -0.41 9.66
N GLY A 166 -25.00 -0.04 10.94
CA GLY A 166 -24.91 1.34 11.42
C GLY A 166 -23.50 1.79 11.79
N LEU A 167 -22.46 1.06 11.40
CA LEU A 167 -21.07 1.32 11.81
C LEU A 167 -20.62 2.73 11.42
N ALA A 168 -20.93 3.18 10.20
CA ALA A 168 -20.63 4.52 9.70
C ALA A 168 -21.19 5.66 10.56
N GLY A 169 -22.19 5.38 11.42
CA GLY A 169 -22.81 6.36 12.32
C GLY A 169 -22.15 6.47 13.71
N LEU A 170 -21.10 5.69 13.99
CA LEU A 170 -20.43 5.73 15.29
C LEU A 170 -19.58 7.00 15.44
N SER A 171 -19.67 7.64 16.61
CA SER A 171 -18.86 8.84 16.90
C SER A 171 -17.41 8.46 17.23
N PRO A 172 -16.43 9.35 16.96
CA PRO A 172 -15.02 9.11 17.30
C PRO A 172 -14.78 8.72 18.76
N ALA A 173 -15.53 9.31 19.70
CA ALA A 173 -15.43 8.99 21.13
C ALA A 173 -15.85 7.55 21.47
N VAL A 174 -16.77 6.97 20.69
CA VAL A 174 -17.18 5.57 20.83
C VAL A 174 -16.11 4.66 20.22
N CYS A 175 -15.62 4.99 19.03
CA CYS A 175 -14.54 4.24 18.37
C CYS A 175 -13.28 4.16 19.25
N ALA A 176 -12.89 5.26 19.91
CA ALA A 176 -11.75 5.28 20.83
C ALA A 176 -11.88 4.29 22.00
N ARG A 177 -13.11 3.91 22.39
CA ARG A 177 -13.35 2.94 23.47
C ARG A 177 -13.42 1.51 22.97
N ILE A 178 -13.85 1.31 21.73
CA ILE A 178 -13.94 0.01 21.06
C ILE A 178 -12.54 -0.47 20.66
N LEU A 179 -11.73 0.43 20.10
CA LEU A 179 -10.41 0.16 19.53
C LEU A 179 -9.46 -0.68 20.41
N PRO A 180 -9.33 -0.47 21.72
CA PRO A 180 -8.34 -1.20 22.53
C PRO A 180 -8.64 -2.70 22.71
N TRP A 181 -9.90 -3.12 22.55
CA TRP A 181 -10.33 -4.48 22.89
C TRP A 181 -11.08 -5.23 21.78
N ALA A 182 -11.62 -4.53 20.78
CA ALA A 182 -12.42 -5.17 19.74
C ALA A 182 -11.62 -6.21 18.95
N PRO A 183 -12.24 -7.30 18.48
CA PRO A 183 -11.58 -8.21 17.56
C PRO A 183 -11.13 -7.50 16.28
N MET A 184 -10.05 -7.97 15.66
CA MET A 184 -9.50 -7.34 14.45
C MET A 184 -10.52 -7.28 13.32
N GLY A 185 -11.42 -8.28 13.19
CA GLY A 185 -12.48 -8.27 12.18
C GLY A 185 -13.41 -7.06 12.28
N VAL A 186 -13.80 -6.70 13.51
CA VAL A 186 -14.64 -5.51 13.78
C VAL A 186 -13.86 -4.23 13.53
N VAL A 187 -12.55 -4.20 13.81
CA VAL A 187 -11.71 -3.03 13.50
C VAL A 187 -11.61 -2.84 11.99
N ASP A 188 -11.43 -3.92 11.22
CA ASP A 188 -11.48 -3.88 9.75
C ASP A 188 -12.85 -3.38 9.25
N ASP A 189 -13.97 -3.83 9.84
CA ASP A 189 -15.31 -3.34 9.47
C ASP A 189 -15.46 -1.83 9.73
N LEU A 190 -14.85 -1.31 10.80
CA LEU A 190 -14.85 0.12 11.12
C LEU A 190 -13.94 0.94 10.18
N ILE A 191 -12.83 0.35 9.71
CA ILE A 191 -11.96 0.93 8.68
C ILE A 191 -12.67 0.95 7.33
N ASP A 192 -13.28 -0.16 6.93
CA ASP A 192 -14.02 -0.31 5.68
C ASP A 192 -15.26 0.63 5.67
N ALA A 193 -15.87 0.88 6.83
CA ALA A 193 -16.93 1.89 7.00
C ALA A 193 -16.42 3.35 7.02
N GLY A 194 -15.11 3.59 6.96
CA GLY A 194 -14.49 4.92 6.91
C GLY A 194 -14.54 5.70 8.22
N VAL A 195 -14.81 5.04 9.36
CA VAL A 195 -14.93 5.69 10.67
C VAL A 195 -13.58 5.77 11.37
N ILE A 196 -12.68 4.84 11.06
CA ILE A 196 -11.32 4.79 11.58
C ILE A 196 -10.36 5.10 10.44
N THR A 197 -9.57 6.15 10.63
CA THR A 197 -8.54 6.61 9.70
C THR A 197 -7.18 6.62 10.38
N SER A 198 -6.12 6.86 9.61
CA SER A 198 -4.74 6.99 10.10
C SER A 198 -4.57 8.07 11.17
N ASP A 199 -5.35 9.15 11.11
CA ASP A 199 -5.29 10.26 12.09
C ASP A 199 -5.61 9.84 13.53
N ALA A 200 -6.39 8.76 13.70
CA ALA A 200 -6.75 8.24 15.02
C ALA A 200 -5.65 7.35 15.63
N GLU A 201 -4.59 7.05 14.86
CA GLU A 201 -3.46 6.17 15.23
C GLU A 201 -3.93 4.90 15.97
N PRO A 202 -4.83 4.08 15.39
CA PRO A 202 -5.47 2.98 16.11
C PRO A 202 -4.45 1.95 16.62
N TRP A 203 -3.30 1.79 15.96
CA TRP A 203 -2.19 0.96 16.44
C TRP A 203 -1.65 1.36 17.81
N SER A 204 -1.76 2.63 18.22
CA SER A 204 -1.21 3.11 19.51
C SER A 204 -1.92 2.54 20.74
N VAL A 205 -3.17 2.09 20.59
CA VAL A 205 -4.00 1.59 21.69
C VAL A 205 -4.21 0.07 21.66
N ARG A 206 -3.69 -0.62 20.64
CA ARG A 206 -3.77 -2.08 20.52
C ARG A 206 -2.69 -2.76 21.37
N PRO A 207 -2.93 -3.96 21.90
CA PRO A 207 -1.94 -4.67 22.71
C PRO A 207 -0.92 -5.49 21.90
N ASP A 208 -1.29 -5.96 20.70
CA ASP A 208 -0.47 -6.89 19.91
C ASP A 208 0.36 -6.16 18.84
N ALA A 209 1.66 -6.43 18.79
CA ALA A 209 2.56 -5.78 17.83
C ALA A 209 2.28 -6.17 16.37
N GLY A 210 1.81 -7.41 16.11
CA GLY A 210 1.44 -7.84 14.77
C GLY A 210 0.20 -7.10 14.25
N GLU A 211 -0.76 -6.84 15.12
CA GLU A 211 -1.91 -5.99 14.83
C GLU A 211 -1.52 -4.54 14.53
N HIS A 212 -0.49 -4.00 15.20
CA HIS A 212 -0.02 -2.63 14.93
C HIS A 212 0.47 -2.49 13.49
N ASP A 213 1.32 -3.43 13.09
CA ASP A 213 1.91 -3.49 11.77
C ASP A 213 0.83 -3.70 10.69
N TYR A 214 -0.10 -4.62 10.92
CA TYR A 214 -1.23 -4.83 10.03
C TYR A 214 -2.08 -3.56 9.86
N LEU A 215 -2.44 -2.89 10.95
CA LEU A 215 -3.22 -1.66 10.88
C LEU A 215 -2.48 -0.56 10.14
N ARG A 216 -1.18 -0.34 10.40
CA ARG A 216 -0.39 0.64 9.64
C ARG A 216 -0.40 0.33 8.15
N ALA A 217 -0.19 -0.93 7.76
CA ALA A 217 -0.26 -1.34 6.37
C ALA A 217 -1.64 -1.10 5.73
N ARG A 218 -2.71 -1.15 6.53
CA ARG A 218 -4.09 -1.01 6.08
C ARG A 218 -4.59 0.42 5.92
N ILE A 219 -4.10 1.37 6.73
CA ILE A 219 -4.62 2.75 6.72
C ILE A 219 -3.54 3.83 6.55
N ALA A 220 -2.26 3.48 6.70
CA ALA A 220 -1.11 4.35 6.51
C ALA A 220 0.04 3.61 5.79
N PRO A 221 -0.20 3.06 4.59
CA PRO A 221 0.73 2.17 3.90
C PRO A 221 2.09 2.82 3.60
N GLU A 222 2.14 4.14 3.49
CA GLU A 222 3.36 4.93 3.32
C GLU A 222 4.31 4.89 4.53
N GLN A 223 3.82 4.57 5.72
CA GLN A 223 4.61 4.49 6.96
C GLN A 223 5.24 3.11 7.18
N VAL A 224 4.88 2.12 6.35
CA VAL A 224 5.39 0.76 6.45
C VAL A 224 6.76 0.65 5.81
N ASP A 225 7.70 -0.01 6.48
CA ASP A 225 9.02 -0.32 5.94
C ASP A 225 9.07 -1.72 5.30
N ARG A 226 10.22 -2.06 4.68
CA ARG A 226 10.43 -3.36 4.02
C ARG A 226 10.32 -4.53 5.00
N GLY A 227 10.85 -4.40 6.22
CA GLY A 227 10.85 -5.48 7.20
C GLY A 227 9.45 -5.82 7.71
N THR A 228 8.64 -4.79 7.99
CA THR A 228 7.23 -4.96 8.33
C THR A 228 6.44 -5.56 7.17
N ALA A 229 6.66 -5.11 5.93
CA ALA A 229 6.00 -5.69 4.76
C ALA A 229 6.37 -7.17 4.54
N GLU A 230 7.61 -7.57 4.80
CA GLU A 230 8.07 -8.97 4.77
C GLU A 230 7.40 -9.82 5.86
N ALA A 231 7.35 -9.33 7.10
CA ALA A 231 6.68 -10.00 8.21
C ALA A 231 5.17 -10.17 7.96
N LEU A 232 4.56 -9.20 7.29
CA LEU A 232 3.17 -9.25 6.83
C LEU A 232 3.00 -10.02 5.52
N GLY A 233 4.04 -10.53 4.87
CA GLY A 233 3.92 -11.23 3.58
C GLY A 233 3.25 -10.39 2.48
N TRP A 234 3.41 -9.06 2.52
CA TRP A 234 2.76 -8.13 1.62
C TRP A 234 3.51 -8.02 0.30
N GLN A 235 3.31 -9.00 -0.58
CA GLN A 235 4.09 -9.17 -1.82
C GLN A 235 4.03 -7.98 -2.76
N GLU A 236 2.86 -7.35 -2.91
CA GLU A 236 2.69 -6.20 -3.81
C GLU A 236 3.56 -5.00 -3.39
N TYR A 237 3.61 -4.70 -2.09
CA TYR A 237 4.50 -3.66 -1.56
C TYR A 237 5.97 -3.97 -1.83
N LEU A 238 6.36 -5.24 -1.63
CA LEU A 238 7.74 -5.68 -1.86
C LEU A 238 8.14 -5.60 -3.33
N ARG A 239 7.26 -6.00 -4.26
CA ARG A 239 7.47 -5.85 -5.71
C ARG A 239 7.65 -4.38 -6.09
N ARG A 240 6.76 -3.51 -5.59
CA ARG A 240 6.86 -2.06 -5.80
C ARG A 240 8.19 -1.49 -5.34
N ARG A 241 8.68 -1.92 -4.16
CA ARG A 241 9.97 -1.46 -3.61
C ARG A 241 11.15 -1.93 -4.45
N ARG A 242 11.18 -3.21 -4.81
CA ARG A 242 12.24 -3.77 -5.68
C ARG A 242 12.33 -3.00 -7.00
N PHE A 243 11.19 -2.70 -7.63
CA PHE A 243 11.15 -1.87 -8.84
C PHE A 243 11.77 -0.49 -8.64
N LEU A 244 11.36 0.21 -7.57
CA LEU A 244 11.84 1.55 -7.28
C LEU A 244 13.31 1.58 -6.86
N ASP A 245 13.83 0.49 -6.30
CA ASP A 245 15.23 0.31 -5.95
C ASP A 245 16.09 -0.11 -7.17
N GLY A 246 15.46 -0.38 -8.33
CA GLY A 246 16.14 -0.83 -9.55
C GLY A 246 16.58 -2.29 -9.51
N GLU A 247 16.01 -3.10 -8.62
CA GLU A 247 16.22 -4.55 -8.59
C GLU A 247 15.44 -5.23 -9.73
N ASP A 248 16.03 -6.26 -10.33
CA ASP A 248 15.38 -7.07 -11.38
C ASP A 248 14.16 -7.83 -10.83
N ILE A 249 13.02 -7.70 -11.51
CA ILE A 249 11.72 -8.22 -11.07
C ILE A 249 11.42 -9.57 -11.72
N ASP A 250 12.09 -9.90 -12.84
CA ASP A 250 11.80 -11.10 -13.63
C ASP A 250 12.14 -12.40 -12.88
N GLY A 251 13.01 -12.33 -11.86
CA GLY A 251 13.45 -13.49 -11.08
C GLY A 251 12.42 -14.14 -10.15
N VAL A 252 11.23 -13.56 -9.95
CA VAL A 252 10.23 -14.05 -8.97
C VAL A 252 9.01 -14.68 -9.64
N SER A 253 8.79 -14.41 -10.92
CA SER A 253 7.65 -14.93 -11.69
C SER A 253 7.74 -16.46 -11.84
N GLU A 254 8.96 -17.03 -11.93
CA GLU A 254 9.14 -18.47 -12.07
C GLU A 254 8.91 -19.26 -10.78
N GLU A 255 9.16 -18.68 -9.61
CA GLU A 255 8.95 -19.38 -8.32
C GLU A 255 7.48 -19.34 -7.86
N GLY A 256 6.70 -18.35 -8.30
CA GLY A 256 5.25 -18.26 -8.05
C GLY A 256 4.36 -18.93 -9.10
N ALA A 257 4.82 -19.04 -10.35
CA ALA A 257 4.05 -19.64 -11.45
C ALA A 257 3.99 -21.18 -11.40
N ASN A 258 4.88 -21.83 -10.63
CA ASN A 258 4.92 -23.30 -10.54
C ASN A 258 3.85 -23.93 -9.61
N LEU A 259 2.85 -23.15 -9.15
CA LEU A 259 1.77 -23.64 -8.28
C LEU A 259 0.34 -23.42 -8.79
N ALA A 260 0.15 -22.90 -10.00
CA ALA A 260 -1.17 -22.82 -10.63
C ALA A 260 -1.12 -23.46 -12.02
N GLY A 261 -2.06 -24.36 -12.27
CA GLY A 261 -1.97 -25.35 -13.34
C GLY A 261 -2.00 -24.79 -14.75
N GLU A 262 -1.46 -25.62 -15.64
CA GLU A 262 -1.55 -25.61 -17.10
C GLU A 262 -2.89 -25.06 -17.63
N THR A 263 -2.90 -23.76 -17.91
CA THR A 263 -3.73 -23.18 -18.97
C THR A 263 -2.90 -22.07 -19.58
N GLY A 264 -2.38 -22.31 -20.78
CA GLY A 264 -1.77 -21.28 -21.61
C GLY A 264 -2.83 -20.29 -22.07
N ASP A 265 -3.05 -19.27 -21.26
CA ASP A 265 -3.66 -18.01 -21.67
C ASP A 265 -2.52 -16.98 -21.69
N ASP A 266 -2.39 -16.23 -22.78
CA ASP A 266 -1.34 -15.22 -22.97
C ASP A 266 -1.34 -14.29 -21.76
N GLY A 267 -0.34 -14.46 -20.89
CA GLY A 267 -0.32 -13.89 -19.55
C GLY A 267 -0.51 -12.38 -19.60
N GLU A 268 -1.46 -11.87 -18.81
CA GLU A 268 -1.60 -10.44 -18.55
C GLU A 268 -0.21 -9.90 -18.18
N GLU A 269 0.34 -9.01 -19.01
CA GLU A 269 1.68 -8.46 -18.80
C GLU A 269 1.70 -7.75 -17.43
N ASP A 270 2.52 -8.24 -16.50
CA ASP A 270 2.64 -7.70 -15.14
C ASP A 270 3.00 -6.20 -15.20
N LEU A 271 2.34 -5.39 -14.37
CA LEU A 271 2.49 -3.93 -14.34
C LEU A 271 3.96 -3.53 -14.25
N TYR A 272 4.72 -4.17 -13.35
CA TYR A 272 6.13 -3.81 -13.15
C TYR A 272 7.02 -4.25 -14.30
N GLY A 273 6.71 -5.38 -14.96
CA GLY A 273 7.40 -5.79 -16.18
C GLY A 273 7.15 -4.82 -17.34
N LEU A 274 5.91 -4.32 -17.47
CA LEU A 274 5.57 -3.26 -18.41
C LEU A 274 6.30 -1.94 -18.12
N LEU A 275 6.37 -1.54 -16.85
CA LEU A 275 7.09 -0.33 -16.44
C LEU A 275 8.60 -0.47 -16.65
N GLN A 276 9.17 -1.66 -16.44
CA GLN A 276 10.58 -1.96 -16.72
C GLN A 276 10.88 -1.85 -18.22
N ARG A 277 10.07 -2.47 -19.08
CA ARG A 277 10.21 -2.33 -20.55
C ARG A 277 10.07 -0.88 -21.01
N ALA A 278 9.15 -0.13 -20.41
CA ALA A 278 9.04 1.30 -20.68
C ALA A 278 10.30 2.07 -20.22
N ALA A 279 10.87 1.73 -19.06
CA ALA A 279 12.15 2.29 -18.59
C ALA A 279 13.30 1.99 -19.56
N GLU A 280 13.28 0.84 -20.22
CA GLU A 280 14.26 0.44 -21.24
C GLU A 280 14.04 1.15 -22.60
N GLY A 281 12.93 1.86 -22.76
CA GLY A 281 12.57 2.58 -23.97
C GLY A 281 11.75 1.76 -24.99
N ASP A 282 11.19 0.62 -24.57
CA ASP A 282 10.29 -0.16 -25.42
C ASP A 282 8.94 0.54 -25.60
N THR A 283 8.73 1.08 -26.80
CA THR A 283 7.47 1.74 -27.17
C THR A 283 6.27 0.77 -27.26
N GLY A 284 6.52 -0.54 -27.35
CA GLY A 284 5.49 -1.58 -27.35
C GLY A 284 4.75 -1.69 -26.02
N ALA A 285 5.41 -1.39 -24.90
CA ALA A 285 4.84 -1.46 -23.56
C ALA A 285 3.72 -0.44 -23.29
N ILE A 286 3.65 0.65 -24.09
CA ILE A 286 2.70 1.76 -23.88
C ILE A 286 1.26 1.26 -23.89
N LYS A 287 0.90 0.36 -24.81
CA LYS A 287 -0.49 -0.12 -24.94
C LYS A 287 -0.90 -0.99 -23.75
N GLY A 288 0.01 -1.83 -23.25
CA GLY A 288 -0.22 -2.61 -22.03
C GLY A 288 -0.39 -1.71 -20.81
N LEU A 289 0.49 -0.70 -20.67
CA LEU A 289 0.40 0.28 -19.59
C LEU A 289 -0.92 1.08 -19.62
N GLU A 290 -1.45 1.44 -20.80
CA GLU A 290 -2.75 2.10 -20.89
C GLU A 290 -3.93 1.26 -20.36
N TYR A 291 -3.79 -0.06 -20.32
CA TYR A 291 -4.81 -0.98 -19.81
C TYR A 291 -4.73 -1.18 -18.30
N VAL A 292 -3.50 -1.28 -17.76
CA VAL A 292 -3.26 -1.62 -16.34
C VAL A 292 -3.17 -0.38 -15.45
N LEU A 293 -2.71 0.77 -15.97
CA LEU A 293 -2.50 1.95 -15.15
C LEU A 293 -3.83 2.63 -14.73
N PRO A 294 -3.88 3.21 -13.52
CA PRO A 294 -4.93 4.13 -13.12
C PRO A 294 -5.09 5.29 -14.11
N ARG A 295 -6.33 5.76 -14.31
CA ARG A 295 -6.68 6.80 -15.31
C ARG A 295 -5.79 8.06 -15.27
N HIS A 296 -5.40 8.51 -14.08
CA HIS A 296 -4.55 9.70 -13.94
C HIS A 296 -3.11 9.47 -14.45
N LEU A 297 -2.59 8.25 -14.31
CA LEU A 297 -1.29 7.86 -14.87
C LEU A 297 -1.37 7.56 -16.36
N VAL A 298 -2.49 7.06 -16.87
CA VAL A 298 -2.73 6.95 -18.32
C VAL A 298 -2.70 8.32 -18.99
N ILE A 299 -3.30 9.34 -18.37
CA ILE A 299 -3.23 10.72 -18.88
C ILE A 299 -1.77 11.20 -18.92
N ARG A 300 -0.98 10.88 -17.89
CA ARG A 300 0.46 11.21 -17.85
C ARG A 300 1.24 10.48 -18.94
N LEU A 301 1.01 9.18 -19.13
CA LEU A 301 1.62 8.40 -20.22
C LEU A 301 1.28 8.98 -21.60
N ARG A 302 0.05 9.45 -21.79
CA ARG A 302 -0.35 10.16 -23.01
C ARG A 302 0.38 11.48 -23.18
N GLN A 303 0.63 12.23 -22.11
CA GLN A 303 1.47 13.44 -22.18
C GLN A 303 2.91 13.12 -22.57
N VAL A 304 3.47 11.98 -22.14
CA VAL A 304 4.78 11.50 -22.61
C VAL A 304 4.74 11.29 -24.13
N ARG A 305 3.70 10.60 -24.62
CA ARG A 305 3.53 10.30 -26.05
C ARG A 305 3.29 11.56 -26.89
N ASP A 306 2.39 12.42 -26.46
CA ASP A 306 2.02 13.64 -27.18
C ASP A 306 3.16 14.67 -27.17
N GLY A 307 3.92 14.73 -26.07
CA GLY A 307 5.12 15.55 -25.98
C GLY A 307 6.18 15.15 -27.00
N ALA A 308 6.30 13.86 -27.35
CA ALA A 308 7.23 13.38 -28.37
C ALA A 308 6.91 13.91 -29.78
N LEU A 309 5.65 14.24 -30.07
CA LEU A 309 5.27 14.86 -31.35
C LEU A 309 5.81 16.29 -31.50
N THR A 310 5.99 17.00 -30.37
CA THR A 310 6.39 18.41 -30.34
C THR A 310 7.81 18.64 -29.82
N GLY A 311 8.42 17.63 -29.19
CA GLY A 311 9.68 17.77 -28.45
C GLY A 311 9.55 18.69 -27.24
N ASN A 312 8.39 18.67 -26.57
CA ASN A 312 8.13 19.49 -25.39
C ASN A 312 7.28 18.72 -24.38
N TRP A 313 7.73 18.71 -23.12
CA TRP A 313 7.08 17.98 -22.03
C TRP A 313 6.91 18.88 -20.79
N PRO A 314 5.92 18.59 -19.95
CA PRO A 314 5.81 19.13 -18.59
C PRO A 314 7.10 18.97 -17.77
N THR A 315 7.36 19.92 -16.87
CA THR A 315 8.59 19.95 -16.06
C THR A 315 8.75 18.75 -15.14
N ASP A 316 7.64 18.22 -14.63
CA ASP A 316 7.59 17.03 -13.78
C ASP A 316 7.86 15.74 -14.54
N ILE A 317 7.51 15.66 -15.84
CA ILE A 317 7.92 14.55 -16.72
C ILE A 317 9.41 14.65 -17.05
N LEU A 318 9.92 15.86 -17.32
CA LEU A 318 11.34 16.08 -17.60
C LEU A 318 12.25 15.78 -16.40
N ALA A 319 11.73 15.95 -15.17
CA ALA A 319 12.45 15.62 -13.95
C ALA A 319 12.58 14.10 -13.70
N ASP A 320 11.68 13.30 -14.27
CA ASP A 320 11.72 11.84 -14.15
C ASP A 320 12.71 11.24 -15.16
N ARG A 321 13.91 10.91 -14.67
CA ARG A 321 15.00 10.36 -15.48
C ARG A 321 14.68 8.98 -16.05
N GLY A 322 13.81 8.20 -15.39
CA GLY A 322 13.43 6.87 -15.86
C GLY A 322 12.55 6.89 -17.12
N LEU A 323 11.95 8.05 -17.44
CA LEU A 323 11.20 8.22 -18.69
C LEU A 323 12.07 8.62 -19.87
N TRP A 324 13.33 9.02 -19.66
CA TRP A 324 14.15 9.62 -20.72
C TRP A 324 14.42 8.65 -21.88
N ARG A 325 14.52 7.35 -21.61
CA ARG A 325 14.66 6.31 -22.65
C ARG A 325 13.43 6.18 -23.51
N LEU A 326 12.26 6.07 -22.89
CA LEU A 326 10.99 6.05 -23.60
C LEU A 326 10.79 7.33 -24.41
N MET A 327 11.05 8.49 -23.81
CA MET A 327 10.96 9.78 -24.49
C MET A 327 11.89 9.86 -25.69
N SER A 328 13.13 9.40 -25.55
CA SER A 328 14.10 9.37 -26.66
C SER A 328 13.73 8.36 -27.74
N ALA A 329 13.08 7.25 -27.41
CA ALA A 329 12.64 6.25 -28.39
C ALA A 329 11.42 6.76 -29.19
N LEU A 330 10.57 7.57 -28.57
CA LEU A 330 9.38 8.14 -29.22
C LEU A 330 9.68 9.41 -30.02
N TRP A 331 10.71 10.16 -29.65
CA TRP A 331 11.01 11.46 -30.23
C TRP A 331 12.22 11.42 -31.17
N GLU A 332 11.97 11.69 -32.45
CA GLU A 332 13.01 11.92 -33.46
C GLU A 332 13.11 13.43 -33.78
N PRO A 333 14.19 14.11 -33.34
CA PRO A 333 14.37 15.52 -33.63
C PRO A 333 14.57 15.77 -35.13
N LYS A 334 13.68 16.57 -35.75
CA LYS A 334 13.83 17.01 -37.15
C LYS A 334 14.67 18.27 -37.31
N ALA A 335 14.90 18.98 -36.21
CA ALA A 335 15.63 20.24 -36.16
C ALA A 335 16.54 20.24 -34.92
N ALA A 336 17.47 21.20 -34.90
CA ALA A 336 18.38 21.35 -33.78
C ALA A 336 17.63 21.58 -32.46
N VAL A 337 17.99 20.78 -31.47
CA VAL A 337 17.43 20.76 -30.13
C VAL A 337 18.10 21.84 -29.29
N ALA A 338 17.30 22.66 -28.61
CA ALA A 338 17.81 23.69 -27.71
C ALA A 338 18.21 23.06 -26.35
N PRO A 339 19.51 22.98 -25.99
CA PRO A 339 19.96 22.32 -24.76
C PRO A 339 19.52 23.07 -23.48
N ARG A 340 19.30 24.39 -23.58
CA ARG A 340 18.87 25.24 -22.45
C ARG A 340 17.48 24.92 -21.89
N ARG A 341 16.69 24.08 -22.57
CA ARG A 341 15.31 23.76 -22.16
C ARG A 341 15.26 22.87 -20.91
N SER A 342 16.09 21.83 -20.86
CA SER A 342 16.24 20.94 -19.70
C SER A 342 17.45 20.02 -19.87
N ALA A 343 17.85 19.34 -18.80
CA ALA A 343 18.93 18.34 -18.84
C ALA A 343 18.68 17.22 -19.86
N PHE A 344 17.42 16.75 -19.99
CA PHE A 344 17.03 15.80 -21.05
C PHE A 344 17.34 16.36 -22.45
N HIS A 345 16.94 17.60 -22.72
CA HIS A 345 17.18 18.21 -24.02
C HIS A 345 18.67 18.44 -24.30
N ALA A 346 19.48 18.71 -23.27
CA ALA A 346 20.93 18.81 -23.42
C ALA A 346 21.55 17.46 -23.82
N LEU A 347 21.15 16.36 -23.18
CA LEU A 347 21.60 15.01 -23.54
C LEU A 347 21.08 14.57 -24.91
N ALA A 348 19.81 14.85 -25.22
CA ALA A 348 19.24 14.57 -26.55
C ALA A 348 19.93 15.38 -27.65
N ALA A 349 20.26 16.65 -27.40
CA ALA A 349 21.04 17.50 -28.30
C ALA A 349 22.45 16.94 -28.53
N LEU A 350 23.11 16.47 -27.47
CA LEU A 350 24.44 15.87 -27.53
C LEU A 350 24.43 14.60 -28.41
N ARG A 351 23.49 13.68 -28.15
CA ARG A 351 23.30 12.47 -28.96
C ARG A 351 22.96 12.80 -30.40
N HIS A 352 22.03 13.74 -30.63
CA HIS A 352 21.66 14.18 -31.98
C HIS A 352 22.84 14.78 -32.76
N ALA A 353 23.72 15.54 -32.10
CA ALA A 353 24.95 16.04 -32.72
C ALA A 353 25.88 14.91 -33.14
N TYR A 354 26.12 13.94 -32.26
CA TYR A 354 26.98 12.80 -32.53
C TYR A 354 26.40 11.90 -33.63
N ASP A 355 25.11 11.57 -33.57
CA ASP A 355 24.41 10.78 -34.58
C ASP A 355 24.44 11.48 -35.94
N SER A 356 24.29 12.81 -35.98
CA SER A 356 24.42 13.61 -37.20
C SER A 356 25.83 13.57 -37.79
N ILE A 357 26.88 13.54 -36.94
CA ILE A 357 28.26 13.37 -37.38
C ILE A 357 28.46 11.97 -37.99
N CYS A 358 27.99 10.93 -37.30
CA CYS A 358 28.06 9.54 -37.77
C CYS A 358 27.27 9.31 -39.06
N ALA A 359 26.13 9.99 -39.24
CA ALA A 359 25.34 9.96 -40.47
C ALA A 359 25.95 10.79 -41.62
N GLY A 360 27.02 11.56 -41.36
CA GLY A 360 27.64 12.46 -42.35
C GLY A 360 26.83 13.73 -42.62
N GLU A 361 25.81 14.04 -41.83
CA GLU A 361 24.96 15.23 -41.94
C GLU A 361 25.63 16.47 -41.32
N LEU A 362 26.82 16.84 -41.83
CA LEU A 362 27.71 17.83 -41.20
C LEU A 362 27.09 19.22 -41.02
N ARG A 363 26.12 19.62 -41.85
CA ARG A 363 25.42 20.91 -41.68
C ARG A 363 24.52 20.91 -40.45
N ARG A 364 23.81 19.81 -40.19
CA ARG A 364 22.96 19.65 -39.01
C ARG A 364 23.80 19.50 -37.74
N ALA A 365 24.87 18.71 -37.82
CA ALA A 365 25.84 18.57 -36.74
C ALA A 365 26.40 19.93 -36.29
N ARG A 366 26.83 20.79 -37.23
CA ARG A 366 27.32 22.15 -36.92
C ARG A 366 26.29 22.99 -36.17
N ALA A 367 25.07 23.08 -36.72
CA ALA A 367 24.01 23.86 -36.10
C ALA A 367 23.67 23.36 -34.67
N GLN A 368 23.74 22.06 -34.43
CA GLN A 368 23.50 21.49 -33.11
C GLN A 368 24.67 21.73 -32.14
N VAL A 369 25.92 21.59 -32.62
CA VAL A 369 27.13 21.79 -31.82
C VAL A 369 27.30 23.25 -31.40
N GLU A 370 26.98 24.20 -32.28
CA GLU A 370 26.99 25.64 -31.94
C GLU A 370 26.08 25.92 -30.73
N LEU A 371 24.85 25.39 -30.73
CA LEU A 371 23.92 25.53 -29.60
C LEU A 371 24.42 24.88 -28.30
N LEU A 372 25.14 23.74 -28.41
CA LEU A 372 25.71 23.05 -27.26
C LEU A 372 26.91 23.79 -26.67
N VAL A 373 27.77 24.35 -27.53
CA VAL A 373 28.93 25.14 -27.12
C VAL A 373 28.52 26.46 -26.45
N GLU A 374 27.44 27.08 -26.92
CA GLU A 374 26.85 28.27 -26.29
C GLU A 374 26.11 27.98 -24.97
N HIS A 375 26.00 26.71 -24.56
CA HIS A 375 25.35 26.31 -23.33
C HIS A 375 26.34 26.21 -22.16
N GLU A 376 26.54 27.33 -21.47
CA GLU A 376 27.51 27.44 -20.35
C GLU A 376 27.10 26.68 -19.07
N GLN A 377 25.84 26.28 -18.94
CA GLN A 377 25.29 25.62 -17.73
C GLN A 377 25.22 24.09 -17.86
N GLY A 378 25.88 23.52 -18.87
CA GLY A 378 25.89 22.08 -19.11
C GLY A 378 26.75 21.32 -18.10
N GLU A 379 26.50 20.02 -17.99
CA GLU A 379 27.41 19.11 -17.28
C GLU A 379 28.80 19.16 -17.93
N GLN A 380 29.86 19.11 -17.12
CA GLN A 380 31.23 19.25 -17.60
C GLN A 380 31.58 18.21 -18.68
N ARG A 381 31.10 16.97 -18.52
CA ARG A 381 31.29 15.89 -19.49
C ARG A 381 30.62 16.19 -20.84
N HIS A 382 29.36 16.62 -20.82
CA HIS A 382 28.65 17.01 -22.05
C HIS A 382 29.31 18.21 -22.74
N THR A 383 29.82 19.16 -21.96
CA THR A 383 30.51 20.35 -22.46
C THR A 383 31.83 19.97 -23.14
N ALA A 384 32.61 19.06 -22.54
CA ALA A 384 33.84 18.53 -23.14
C ALA A 384 33.56 17.85 -24.49
N GLU A 385 32.51 17.04 -24.58
CA GLU A 385 32.10 16.40 -25.83
C GLU A 385 31.64 17.40 -26.90
N ALA A 386 30.89 18.43 -26.51
CA ALA A 386 30.48 19.49 -27.42
C ALA A 386 31.69 20.21 -28.04
N TRP A 387 32.69 20.56 -27.22
CA TRP A 387 33.94 21.15 -27.71
C TRP A 387 34.77 20.19 -28.57
N ASN A 388 34.80 18.90 -28.24
CA ASN A 388 35.47 17.89 -29.05
C ASN A 388 34.80 17.71 -30.42
N MET A 389 33.47 17.69 -30.47
CA MET A 389 32.71 17.68 -31.72
C MET A 389 32.93 18.96 -32.53
N SER A 390 33.00 20.12 -31.87
CA SER A 390 33.34 21.40 -32.51
C SER A 390 34.74 21.36 -33.12
N ALA A 391 35.73 20.80 -32.41
CA ALA A 391 37.08 20.63 -32.91
C ALA A 391 37.14 19.70 -34.13
N TYR A 392 36.38 18.59 -34.09
CA TYR A 392 36.28 17.67 -35.22
C TYR A 392 35.69 18.35 -36.47
N LEU A 393 34.60 19.10 -36.31
CA LEU A 393 33.97 19.81 -37.42
C LEU A 393 34.89 20.91 -37.99
N ALA A 394 35.59 21.65 -37.13
CA ALA A 394 36.60 22.64 -37.56
C ALA A 394 37.78 21.99 -38.30
N LEU A 395 38.21 20.80 -37.88
CA LEU A 395 39.23 20.00 -38.58
C LEU A 395 38.78 19.61 -39.99
N LEU A 396 37.50 19.21 -40.17
CA LEU A 396 36.96 18.89 -41.49
C LEU A 396 36.93 20.11 -42.43
N ASP A 397 36.80 21.32 -41.90
CA ASP A 397 36.87 22.58 -42.63
C ASP A 397 38.32 23.09 -42.84
N GLU A 398 39.33 22.29 -42.47
CA GLU A 398 40.76 22.66 -42.47
C GLU A 398 41.08 23.92 -41.62
N ASN A 399 40.21 24.28 -40.67
CA ASN A 399 40.42 25.35 -39.70
C ASN A 399 41.16 24.82 -38.46
N LEU A 400 42.46 24.60 -38.60
CA LEU A 400 43.29 24.02 -37.54
C LEU A 400 43.39 24.90 -36.29
N ASP A 401 43.44 26.23 -36.46
CA ASP A 401 43.51 27.16 -35.32
C ASP A 401 42.19 27.14 -34.52
N GLY A 402 41.04 27.08 -35.22
CA GLY A 402 39.73 26.91 -34.56
C GLY A 402 39.59 25.55 -33.87
N ALA A 403 40.10 24.48 -34.48
CA ALA A 403 40.07 23.14 -33.89
C ALA A 403 40.92 23.05 -32.61
N LEU A 404 42.14 23.63 -32.62
CA LEU A 404 43.00 23.70 -31.43
C LEU A 404 42.35 24.57 -30.33
N ALA A 405 41.83 25.75 -30.68
CA ALA A 405 41.17 26.62 -29.72
C ALA A 405 39.93 25.97 -29.07
N ALA A 406 39.20 25.11 -29.80
CA ALA A 406 38.11 24.33 -29.25
C ALA A 406 38.60 23.24 -28.28
N LEU A 407 39.67 22.51 -28.62
CA LEU A 407 40.26 21.54 -27.69
C LEU A 407 40.84 22.21 -26.44
N ASP A 408 41.41 23.41 -26.52
CA ASP A 408 41.93 24.15 -25.37
C ASP A 408 40.84 24.52 -24.33
N ARG A 409 39.55 24.46 -24.71
CA ARG A 409 38.43 24.64 -23.78
C ARG A 409 38.09 23.39 -22.96
N ILE A 410 38.64 22.24 -23.33
CA ILE A 410 38.42 20.96 -22.65
C ILE A 410 39.45 20.85 -21.50
N ALA A 411 38.98 20.45 -20.32
CA ALA A 411 39.86 20.21 -19.17
C ALA A 411 40.97 19.18 -19.50
N GLU A 412 42.09 19.26 -18.78
CA GLU A 412 43.27 18.40 -19.04
C GLU A 412 43.04 16.93 -18.69
N ASP A 413 41.96 16.60 -17.97
CA ASP A 413 41.65 15.25 -17.47
C ASP A 413 41.21 14.24 -18.55
N TYR A 414 41.22 14.61 -19.83
CA TYR A 414 40.77 13.76 -20.95
C TYR A 414 41.96 13.32 -21.83
N PRO A 415 42.49 12.08 -21.67
CA PRO A 415 43.61 11.59 -22.48
C PRO A 415 43.33 11.58 -23.99
N ARG A 416 42.09 11.30 -24.38
CA ARG A 416 41.67 11.34 -25.80
C ARG A 416 41.67 12.76 -26.37
N ALA A 417 41.44 13.78 -25.54
CA ALA A 417 41.54 15.18 -25.97
C ALA A 417 43.00 15.61 -26.16
N GLU A 418 43.91 15.16 -25.29
CA GLU A 418 45.37 15.36 -25.46
C GLU A 418 45.86 14.72 -26.77
N HIS A 419 45.49 13.46 -27.03
CA HIS A 419 45.77 12.79 -28.30
C HIS A 419 45.27 13.59 -29.52
N ASN A 420 44.05 14.14 -29.44
CA ASN A 420 43.50 14.97 -30.51
C ASN A 420 44.29 16.28 -30.70
N ARG A 421 44.79 16.90 -29.62
CA ARG A 421 45.67 18.09 -29.71
C ARG A 421 46.99 17.75 -30.38
N ASP A 422 47.61 16.64 -30.03
CA ASP A 422 48.85 16.16 -30.64
C ASP A 422 48.69 15.89 -32.14
N LEU A 423 47.58 15.25 -32.53
CA LEU A 423 47.23 15.03 -33.92
C LEU A 423 47.14 16.35 -34.69
N LEU A 424 46.45 17.35 -34.15
CA LEU A 424 46.32 18.67 -34.78
C LEU A 424 47.66 19.41 -34.84
N GLY A 425 48.51 19.29 -33.81
CA GLY A 425 49.87 19.81 -33.78
C GLY A 425 50.74 19.21 -34.89
N ARG A 426 50.75 17.88 -35.03
CA ARG A 426 51.44 17.17 -36.13
C ARG A 426 50.92 17.61 -37.49
N ARG A 427 49.60 17.74 -37.66
CA ARG A 427 48.97 18.16 -38.91
C ARG A 427 49.32 19.60 -39.28
N ARG A 428 49.40 20.51 -38.30
CA ARG A 428 49.82 21.91 -38.47
C ARG A 428 51.25 22.01 -38.98
N ALA A 429 52.15 21.15 -38.49
CA ALA A 429 53.56 21.11 -38.90
C ALA A 429 53.77 20.57 -40.34
N ARG A 430 52.82 19.78 -40.88
CA ARG A 430 52.86 19.28 -42.27
C ARG A 430 52.36 20.33 -43.27
N ALA A 431 53.01 20.38 -44.44
CA ALA A 431 52.57 21.21 -45.56
C ALA A 431 51.18 20.77 -46.04
N ARG A 432 50.34 21.73 -46.47
CA ARG A 432 48.91 21.48 -46.79
C ARG A 432 48.69 20.34 -47.79
N ASN A 433 49.57 20.20 -48.78
CA ASN A 433 49.46 19.19 -49.84
C ASN A 433 49.83 17.77 -49.38
N ASP A 434 50.58 17.65 -48.29
CA ASP A 434 51.07 16.36 -47.76
C ASP A 434 50.19 15.85 -46.59
N ARG A 435 49.09 16.54 -46.30
CA ARG A 435 48.21 16.17 -45.19
C ARG A 435 47.32 15.00 -45.61
N PRO A 436 47.19 13.95 -44.77
CA PRO A 436 46.21 12.90 -44.99
C PRO A 436 44.78 13.46 -44.85
N HIS A 437 43.78 12.72 -45.32
CA HIS A 437 42.38 13.15 -45.23
C HIS A 437 41.96 13.40 -43.75
N PRO A 438 41.29 14.52 -43.42
CA PRO A 438 41.09 14.97 -42.04
C PRO A 438 40.07 14.15 -41.22
N SER A 439 39.14 13.47 -41.88
CA SER A 439 38.11 12.66 -41.21
C SER A 439 38.69 11.43 -40.50
N ASN A 440 38.00 10.99 -39.45
CA ASN A 440 38.20 9.66 -38.89
C ASN A 440 37.50 8.61 -39.78
N PRO A 441 38.21 7.59 -40.29
CA PRO A 441 37.64 6.61 -41.20
C PRO A 441 36.58 5.70 -40.55
N TYR A 442 36.54 5.55 -39.23
CA TYR A 442 35.47 4.83 -38.54
C TYR A 442 34.15 5.62 -38.55
N LEU A 443 34.22 6.94 -38.34
CA LEU A 443 33.06 7.83 -38.42
C LEU A 443 32.50 7.91 -39.85
N GLU A 444 33.34 7.79 -40.89
CA GLU A 444 32.89 7.66 -42.28
C GLU A 444 32.05 6.39 -42.54
N LEU A 445 32.19 5.37 -41.70
CA LEU A 445 31.37 4.15 -41.71
C LEU A 445 30.15 4.25 -40.77
N GLY A 446 29.98 5.38 -40.07
CA GLY A 446 28.97 5.58 -39.04
C GLY A 446 29.23 4.77 -37.77
N LEU A 447 30.50 4.52 -37.44
CA LEU A 447 30.89 3.71 -36.29
C LEU A 447 31.77 4.51 -35.31
N PRO A 448 31.72 4.17 -34.01
CA PRO A 448 32.68 4.66 -33.03
C PRO A 448 34.13 4.33 -33.43
N HIS A 449 35.06 5.16 -32.97
CA HIS A 449 36.50 4.93 -33.18
C HIS A 449 36.92 3.54 -32.70
N GLN A 450 37.69 2.81 -33.51
CA GLN A 450 38.15 1.43 -33.23
C GLN A 450 37.04 0.37 -33.08
N SER A 451 35.84 0.61 -33.61
CA SER A 451 34.76 -0.39 -33.57
C SER A 451 35.18 -1.72 -34.23
N PRO A 452 35.04 -2.88 -33.55
CA PRO A 452 35.49 -4.18 -34.07
C PRO A 452 34.63 -4.69 -35.23
N VAL A 453 33.41 -4.17 -35.39
CA VAL A 453 32.44 -4.61 -36.41
C VAL A 453 32.58 -3.86 -37.74
N TRP A 454 33.61 -3.04 -37.90
CA TRP A 454 33.78 -2.17 -39.07
C TRP A 454 33.82 -2.93 -40.41
N LYS A 455 34.38 -4.15 -40.44
CA LYS A 455 34.43 -4.99 -41.66
C LYS A 455 33.03 -5.39 -42.15
N GLN A 456 32.12 -5.68 -41.21
CA GLN A 456 30.73 -6.01 -41.54
C GLN A 456 29.99 -4.78 -42.05
N ARG A 457 30.04 -3.67 -41.31
CA ARG A 457 29.39 -2.42 -41.70
C ARG A 457 29.84 -1.91 -43.07
N TYR A 458 31.14 -2.00 -43.36
CA TYR A 458 31.68 -1.68 -44.68
C TYR A 458 31.06 -2.53 -45.80
N ARG A 459 30.92 -3.85 -45.61
CA ARG A 459 30.28 -4.71 -46.61
C ARG A 459 28.82 -4.34 -46.83
N ASP A 460 28.10 -4.03 -45.76
CA ASP A 460 26.68 -3.66 -45.82
C ASP A 460 26.50 -2.33 -46.56
N LEU A 461 27.28 -1.29 -46.22
CA LEU A 461 27.30 -0.01 -46.92
C LEU A 461 27.70 -0.17 -48.40
N ARG A 462 28.63 -1.07 -48.73
CA ARG A 462 28.99 -1.33 -50.14
C ARG A 462 27.87 -2.01 -50.93
N ARG A 463 26.98 -2.77 -50.29
CA ARG A 463 25.78 -3.33 -50.94
C ARG A 463 24.70 -2.26 -51.11
N GLU A 464 24.51 -1.41 -50.10
CA GLU A 464 23.54 -0.31 -50.12
C GLU A 464 23.88 0.73 -51.21
N PHE A 465 25.15 1.14 -51.29
CA PHE A 465 25.65 2.12 -52.25
C PHE A 465 26.36 1.46 -53.45
N ALA A 466 25.82 0.35 -53.96
CA ALA A 466 26.46 -0.39 -55.06
C ALA A 466 26.61 0.44 -56.35
N ASP A 467 25.64 1.31 -56.63
CA ASP A 467 25.56 2.11 -57.86
C ASP A 467 26.17 3.51 -57.71
N ASP A 468 26.50 3.94 -56.48
CA ASP A 468 27.12 5.24 -56.21
C ASP A 468 28.65 5.11 -56.20
N ARG A 469 29.28 5.61 -57.27
CA ARG A 469 30.73 5.56 -57.47
C ARG A 469 31.50 6.45 -56.49
N GLU A 470 30.93 7.59 -56.10
CA GLU A 470 31.60 8.54 -55.22
C GLU A 470 31.60 8.01 -53.78
N GLU A 471 30.47 7.50 -53.33
CA GLU A 471 30.33 6.81 -52.04
C GLU A 471 31.19 5.55 -51.98
N ALA A 472 31.18 4.73 -53.03
CA ALA A 472 32.08 3.58 -53.15
C ALA A 472 33.56 3.97 -52.99
N ALA A 473 33.99 5.07 -53.62
CA ALA A 473 35.37 5.56 -53.51
C ALA A 473 35.69 6.05 -52.09
N ARG A 474 34.76 6.77 -51.44
CA ARG A 474 34.88 7.19 -50.03
C ARG A 474 35.06 5.98 -49.11
N LEU A 475 34.14 5.01 -49.17
CA LEU A 475 34.17 3.79 -48.34
C LEU A 475 35.46 2.97 -48.55
N ASN A 476 35.93 2.84 -49.80
CA ASN A 476 37.19 2.14 -50.09
C ASN A 476 38.41 2.85 -49.47
N ARG A 477 38.42 4.19 -49.45
CA ARG A 477 39.49 4.97 -48.79
C ARG A 477 39.46 4.77 -47.28
N ALA A 478 38.28 4.85 -46.67
CA ALA A 478 38.11 4.60 -45.23
C ALA A 478 38.60 3.19 -44.85
N MET A 479 38.17 2.16 -45.57
CA MET A 479 38.61 0.77 -45.39
C MET A 479 40.14 0.64 -45.43
N ARG A 480 40.80 1.20 -46.45
CA ARG A 480 42.26 1.10 -46.60
C ARG A 480 42.99 1.78 -45.44
N ARG A 481 42.51 2.95 -44.99
CA ARG A 481 43.08 3.67 -43.84
C ARG A 481 42.97 2.84 -42.57
N ILE A 482 41.81 2.23 -42.32
CA ILE A 482 41.60 1.36 -41.15
C ILE A 482 42.54 0.14 -41.22
N GLN A 483 42.61 -0.56 -42.36
CA GLN A 483 43.49 -1.72 -42.53
C GLN A 483 44.97 -1.37 -42.33
N GLN A 484 45.40 -0.21 -42.81
CA GLN A 484 46.77 0.25 -42.63
C GLN A 484 47.06 0.54 -41.15
N ALA A 485 46.15 1.20 -40.45
CA ALA A 485 46.27 1.44 -39.01
C ALA A 485 46.28 0.13 -38.20
N GLU A 486 45.42 -0.84 -38.53
CA GLU A 486 45.43 -2.18 -37.91
C GLU A 486 46.75 -2.91 -38.14
N LEU A 487 47.32 -2.82 -39.36
CA LEU A 487 48.59 -3.48 -39.70
C LEU A 487 49.79 -2.86 -38.97
N GLN A 488 49.75 -1.53 -38.76
CA GLN A 488 50.84 -0.77 -38.14
C GLN A 488 50.67 -0.60 -36.63
N GLU A 489 49.53 -1.03 -36.08
CA GLU A 489 49.10 -0.78 -34.70
C GLU A 489 49.16 0.71 -34.32
N ASP A 490 48.89 1.60 -35.29
CA ASP A 490 49.02 3.05 -35.16
C ASP A 490 47.74 3.79 -35.60
N TRP A 491 47.06 4.38 -34.62
CA TRP A 491 45.87 5.23 -34.81
C TRP A 491 46.15 6.71 -34.54
N SER A 492 47.43 7.11 -34.45
CA SER A 492 47.88 8.47 -34.13
C SER A 492 47.41 9.54 -35.12
N ASP A 493 47.06 9.14 -36.35
CA ASP A 493 46.55 10.01 -37.40
C ASP A 493 45.01 10.12 -37.42
N PHE A 494 44.28 9.48 -36.48
CA PHE A 494 42.82 9.54 -36.40
C PHE A 494 42.33 10.37 -35.21
N PHE A 495 41.38 11.27 -35.49
CA PHE A 495 40.69 12.04 -34.47
C PHE A 495 39.70 11.16 -33.69
N VAL A 496 39.75 11.20 -32.37
CA VAL A 496 38.93 10.34 -31.49
C VAL A 496 37.64 11.05 -31.09
N LEU A 497 36.51 10.39 -31.36
CA LEU A 497 35.16 10.81 -30.97
C LEU A 497 34.32 9.53 -30.73
N PRO A 498 33.58 9.41 -29.62
CA PRO A 498 33.51 10.34 -28.48
C PRO A 498 34.75 10.31 -27.56
N LEU A 499 34.89 11.28 -26.66
CA LEU A 499 35.90 11.24 -25.59
C LEU A 499 35.51 10.23 -24.50
N ASP A 500 34.26 10.20 -24.09
CA ASP A 500 33.66 9.34 -23.07
C ASP A 500 32.32 8.81 -23.59
N GLU A 501 32.23 7.50 -23.79
CA GLU A 501 30.99 6.86 -24.27
C GLU A 501 29.87 6.94 -23.24
N GLU A 502 30.20 6.95 -21.94
CA GLU A 502 29.20 7.04 -20.87
C GLU A 502 28.51 8.41 -20.84
N ALA A 503 29.12 9.46 -21.41
CA ALA A 503 28.51 10.79 -21.52
C ALA A 503 27.26 10.82 -22.43
N PHE A 504 27.05 9.79 -23.24
CA PHE A 504 25.90 9.66 -24.13
C PHE A 504 24.82 8.71 -23.57
N ARG A 505 25.09 8.06 -22.43
CA ARG A 505 24.19 7.06 -21.86
C ARG A 505 22.96 7.71 -21.25
N LEU A 506 21.79 7.21 -21.62
CA LEU A 506 20.55 7.58 -20.97
C LEU A 506 20.47 6.93 -19.59
N PRO A 507 19.94 7.63 -18.56
CA PRO A 507 19.79 7.07 -17.22
C PRO A 507 19.03 5.74 -17.23
N ASP A 508 19.40 4.85 -16.30
CA ASP A 508 18.81 3.53 -16.05
C ASP A 508 17.81 3.57 -14.86
N ASP A 509 17.39 4.77 -14.43
CA ASP A 509 16.46 4.94 -13.29
C ASP A 509 15.06 4.36 -13.61
N PRO A 510 14.30 3.89 -12.61
CA PRO A 510 12.91 3.50 -12.82
C PRO A 510 12.01 4.73 -13.03
N PRO A 511 10.95 4.65 -13.87
CA PRO A 511 9.99 5.72 -14.13
C PRO A 511 9.05 5.96 -12.94
N VAL A 512 9.57 6.61 -11.88
CA VAL A 512 8.88 6.80 -10.59
C VAL A 512 7.51 7.47 -10.76
N THR A 513 7.37 8.37 -11.74
CA THR A 513 6.13 9.12 -11.91
C THR A 513 5.02 8.36 -12.63
N LEU A 514 5.32 7.19 -13.20
CA LEU A 514 4.33 6.24 -13.73
C LEU A 514 4.03 5.10 -12.75
N VAL A 515 4.73 5.00 -11.61
CA VAL A 515 4.45 4.00 -10.58
C VAL A 515 3.21 4.42 -9.79
N PRO A 516 2.19 3.56 -9.66
CA PRO A 516 1.04 3.83 -8.80
C PRO A 516 1.43 4.13 -7.34
N PRO A 517 0.59 4.91 -6.63
CA PRO A 517 0.76 5.07 -5.19
C PRO A 517 0.69 3.70 -4.49
N VAL A 518 1.27 3.61 -3.30
CA VAL A 518 1.18 2.38 -2.49
C VAL A 518 -0.28 2.14 -2.17
N GLU A 519 -0.81 1.00 -2.61
CA GLU A 519 -2.16 0.59 -2.23
C GLU A 519 -2.18 0.20 -0.75
N PRO A 520 -3.31 0.32 -0.04
CA PRO A 520 -3.43 -0.25 1.29
C PRO A 520 -3.37 -1.78 1.26
N MET A 521 -2.85 -2.39 2.32
CA MET A 521 -2.83 -3.85 2.43
C MET A 521 -4.25 -4.43 2.37
N PRO A 522 -4.52 -5.51 1.62
CA PRO A 522 -5.83 -6.14 1.58
C PRO A 522 -6.31 -6.67 2.94
N ARG A 523 -7.63 -6.84 3.07
CA ARG A 523 -8.25 -7.37 4.29
C ARG A 523 -7.72 -8.78 4.58
N ARG A 524 -7.42 -9.08 5.84
CA ARG A 524 -7.12 -10.46 6.29
C ARG A 524 -8.28 -11.15 7.00
N THR A 525 -9.15 -10.36 7.60
CA THR A 525 -10.30 -10.87 8.35
C THR A 525 -11.52 -11.05 7.43
N MET A 526 -12.46 -11.89 7.84
CA MET A 526 -13.73 -12.04 7.14
C MET A 526 -14.71 -10.95 7.59
N PRO A 527 -15.41 -10.26 6.66
CA PRO A 527 -16.50 -9.34 6.99
C PRO A 527 -17.57 -10.00 7.85
N ASP A 528 -18.04 -9.28 8.88
CA ASP A 528 -19.14 -9.69 9.77
C ASP A 528 -18.97 -11.09 10.37
N ASN A 529 -17.73 -11.46 10.72
CA ASN A 529 -17.42 -12.76 11.30
C ASN A 529 -18.26 -13.02 12.57
N PRO A 530 -19.06 -14.10 12.62
CA PRO A 530 -19.97 -14.36 13.73
C PRO A 530 -19.26 -14.50 15.09
N ASP A 531 -18.03 -15.02 15.11
CA ASP A 531 -17.25 -15.16 16.33
C ASP A 531 -16.83 -13.79 16.89
N ASP A 532 -16.50 -12.85 16.01
CA ASP A 532 -16.12 -11.50 16.40
C ASP A 532 -17.33 -10.71 16.92
N VAL A 533 -18.48 -10.84 16.25
CA VAL A 533 -19.76 -10.27 16.70
C VAL A 533 -20.16 -10.86 18.07
N GLU A 534 -19.91 -12.14 18.29
CA GLU A 534 -20.18 -12.80 19.56
C GLU A 534 -19.28 -12.26 20.70
N ILE A 535 -17.99 -11.99 20.43
CA ILE A 535 -17.09 -11.35 21.40
C ILE A 535 -17.61 -9.96 21.78
N VAL A 536 -18.03 -9.16 20.80
CA VAL A 536 -18.62 -7.83 21.05
C VAL A 536 -19.90 -7.96 21.88
N ARG A 537 -20.77 -8.93 21.57
CA ARG A 537 -22.00 -9.20 22.32
C ARG A 537 -21.71 -9.59 23.77
N ARG A 538 -20.74 -10.48 24.02
CA ARG A 538 -20.35 -10.86 25.39
C ARG A 538 -19.85 -9.66 26.18
N ARG A 539 -19.00 -8.83 25.59
CA ARG A 539 -18.54 -7.58 26.21
C ARG A 539 -19.71 -6.65 26.55
N ALA A 540 -20.66 -6.49 25.63
CA ALA A 540 -21.86 -5.69 25.86
C ALA A 540 -22.75 -6.25 26.99
N LEU A 541 -22.78 -7.58 27.19
CA LEU A 541 -23.45 -8.21 28.33
C LEU A 541 -22.71 -7.91 29.64
N THR A 542 -21.38 -8.00 29.66
CA THR A 542 -20.56 -7.67 30.83
C THR A 542 -20.79 -6.22 31.29
N ASP A 543 -20.89 -5.28 30.34
CA ASP A 543 -21.16 -3.85 30.61
C ASP A 543 -22.54 -3.59 31.27
N LEU A 544 -23.43 -4.58 31.31
CA LEU A 544 -24.71 -4.46 32.03
C LEU A 544 -24.60 -4.68 33.55
N LEU A 545 -23.47 -5.18 34.06
CA LEU A 545 -23.28 -5.47 35.49
C LEU A 545 -23.67 -4.32 36.43
N PRO A 546 -23.32 -3.04 36.16
CA PRO A 546 -23.70 -1.92 37.03
C PRO A 546 -25.22 -1.70 37.14
N THR A 547 -26.00 -2.26 36.20
CA THR A 547 -27.46 -2.15 36.17
C THR A 547 -28.18 -3.19 37.04
N LEU A 548 -27.45 -4.11 37.68
CA LEU A 548 -28.01 -4.98 38.71
C LEU A 548 -28.49 -4.17 39.92
N LEU A 549 -29.72 -4.45 40.35
CA LEU A 549 -30.38 -3.82 41.47
C LEU A 549 -29.90 -4.39 42.80
N ASN A 550 -30.09 -3.64 43.89
CA ASN A 550 -29.83 -4.13 45.24
C ASN A 550 -30.92 -5.08 45.76
N ALA A 551 -32.10 -5.05 45.14
CA ALA A 551 -33.22 -5.94 45.44
C ALA A 551 -34.05 -6.17 44.16
N PRO A 552 -34.67 -7.35 44.01
CA PRO A 552 -35.49 -7.64 42.83
C PRO A 552 -36.70 -6.70 42.75
N ARG A 553 -37.12 -6.35 41.54
CA ARG A 553 -38.37 -5.60 41.37
C ARG A 553 -39.54 -6.51 41.79
N ARG A 554 -40.32 -6.09 42.80
CA ARG A 554 -41.49 -6.85 43.27
C ARG A 554 -42.65 -6.66 42.29
N PRO A 555 -43.17 -7.73 41.64
CA PRO A 555 -44.32 -7.63 40.74
C PRO A 555 -45.65 -7.36 41.47
N ASP A 556 -45.73 -7.65 42.78
CA ASP A 556 -47.02 -7.81 43.48
C ASP A 556 -47.39 -6.70 44.50
N HIS A 557 -46.55 -5.68 44.72
CA HIS A 557 -46.75 -4.74 45.84
C HIS A 557 -47.23 -3.32 45.50
N GLN A 558 -47.66 -3.03 44.27
CA GLN A 558 -48.07 -1.66 43.89
C GLN A 558 -49.58 -1.42 43.70
N HIS A 559 -50.45 -2.33 44.16
CA HIS A 559 -51.91 -2.11 44.15
C HIS A 559 -52.51 -1.60 45.47
N ARG A 560 -51.70 -1.34 46.50
CA ARG A 560 -52.18 -0.78 47.77
C ARG A 560 -51.24 0.31 48.26
N THR A 561 -51.41 1.52 47.75
CA THR A 561 -51.16 2.81 48.43
C THR A 561 -51.39 3.93 47.43
N THR A 562 -52.66 4.15 47.09
CA THR A 562 -53.22 5.46 46.77
C THR A 562 -54.66 5.42 47.27
N SER A 563 -54.85 5.97 48.47
CA SER A 563 -56.10 6.58 48.90
C SER A 563 -55.82 8.05 49.08
#